data_AF-A0A409Y5V1-F1
#
_entry.id   AF-A0A409Y5V1-F1
#
_cell.length_a   1.000
_cell.length_b   1.000
_cell.length_c   1.000
_cell.angle_alpha   90.00
_cell.angle_beta   90.00
_cell.angle_gamma   90.00
#
_symmetry.space_group_name_H-M   'P 1'
#
loop_
_entity.id
_entity.type
_entity.pdbx_description
1 polymer ?
#
loop_
_entity_poly.entity_id
_entity_poly.type
_entity_poly.pdbx_seq_one_letter_code
_entity_poly.pdbx_strand_id
1 'polypeptide(L)'
;MVALRPRNGSTHVVVSDLPTKKPTVARLNSQASAKKANFRAKLLDSSKSSRRRGSSSSNTVTVSKSTPEELTPGQSSNFLTFSGRPPRTLPRPPYREVSAEALCAVGFESMVNEDRNIVRMMVESIIPQFNYIAALYDHICERENNTGGRETVVLDYSQSKSLPACTVLPTHMLAISTKPHPSSNAPKKVVLYPVHSSVLAMHCASLAPFPPVPPIDQASLDGTKQVRLPVMELNVPSPESFPMLMIYLYSKIISGVVNTCLPSPPPRDGSMDIASFCRQLAQTHSIELLSNHLGFVYGLWKNCTALGIFDMRLWAAMDFVWAILVDSIEIAHGLKVASDSKPESTSPSSSPSS
;
A
#
# COMPACT_ATOMS: atom_id res chain seq x y z
N MET A 1 68.03 -33.12 16.99
CA MET A 1 66.83 -32.37 16.57
C MET A 1 66.62 -32.65 15.09
N VAL A 2 65.58 -33.41 14.77
CA VAL A 2 65.37 -34.04 13.45
C VAL A 2 64.47 -33.16 12.59
N ALA A 3 64.92 -32.90 11.36
CA ALA A 3 64.24 -32.08 10.35
C ALA A 3 63.02 -32.80 9.75
N LEU A 4 61.91 -32.07 9.55
CA LEU A 4 60.72 -32.53 8.85
C LEU A 4 60.53 -31.75 7.54
N ARG A 5 60.43 -32.50 6.43
CA ARG A 5 60.07 -32.03 5.09
C ARG A 5 58.54 -31.92 4.94
N PRO A 6 58.00 -31.05 4.06
CA PRO A 6 56.59 -31.08 3.70
C PRO A 6 56.30 -32.10 2.58
N ARG A 7 55.16 -32.79 2.69
CA ARG A 7 54.64 -33.76 1.73
C ARG A 7 53.42 -33.14 1.03
N ASN A 8 53.50 -32.98 -0.29
CA ASN A 8 52.35 -32.66 -1.15
C ASN A 8 51.46 -33.89 -1.33
N GLY A 9 50.15 -33.73 -1.19
CA GLY A 9 49.14 -34.75 -1.47
C GLY A 9 47.94 -34.12 -2.16
N SER A 10 47.91 -34.19 -3.49
CA SER A 10 46.74 -33.90 -4.32
C SER A 10 45.75 -35.06 -4.22
N THR A 11 44.47 -34.75 -3.96
CA THR A 11 43.37 -35.73 -4.02
C THR A 11 42.28 -35.21 -4.94
N HIS A 12 42.16 -35.85 -6.11
CA HIS A 12 41.01 -35.75 -6.99
C HIS A 12 39.82 -36.49 -6.35
N VAL A 13 38.70 -35.79 -6.19
CA VAL A 13 37.42 -36.40 -5.78
C VAL A 13 36.58 -36.63 -7.03
N VAL A 14 36.33 -37.91 -7.30
CA VAL A 14 35.35 -38.41 -8.28
C VAL A 14 33.97 -38.30 -7.66
N VAL A 15 33.07 -37.54 -8.29
CA VAL A 15 31.66 -37.43 -7.90
C VAL A 15 30.88 -38.55 -8.60
N SER A 16 30.38 -39.50 -7.81
CA SER A 16 29.49 -40.56 -8.25
C SER A 16 28.02 -40.15 -8.08
N ASP A 17 27.18 -40.63 -9.00
CA ASP A 17 25.76 -40.34 -9.18
C ASP A 17 24.88 -40.51 -7.92
N LEU A 18 24.01 -39.52 -7.69
CA LEU A 18 22.91 -39.56 -6.72
C LEU A 18 21.55 -39.53 -7.44
N PRO A 19 20.53 -40.28 -6.94
CA PRO A 19 19.24 -40.42 -7.61
C PRO A 19 18.36 -39.16 -7.46
N THR A 20 17.81 -38.71 -8.57
CA THR A 20 16.90 -37.57 -8.70
C THR A 20 15.53 -37.88 -8.08
N LYS A 21 15.30 -37.42 -6.84
CA LYS A 21 13.94 -37.30 -6.28
C LYS A 21 13.27 -36.04 -6.81
N LYS A 22 12.18 -36.22 -7.58
CA LYS A 22 11.31 -35.15 -8.09
C LYS A 22 10.72 -34.32 -6.94
N PRO A 23 10.54 -32.99 -7.10
CA PRO A 23 10.25 -32.10 -5.99
C PRO A 23 8.76 -32.05 -5.63
N THR A 24 8.51 -32.01 -4.33
CA THR A 24 7.25 -31.82 -3.57
C THR A 24 6.62 -30.44 -3.78
N VAL A 25 6.45 -29.97 -5.02
CA VAL A 25 5.83 -28.65 -5.31
C VAL A 25 4.35 -28.80 -5.67
N ALA A 26 3.95 -29.92 -6.28
CA ALA A 26 2.57 -30.17 -6.68
C ALA A 26 1.57 -30.26 -5.49
N ARG A 27 2.04 -30.62 -4.29
CA ARG A 27 1.19 -30.84 -3.11
C ARG A 27 0.82 -29.55 -2.37
N LEU A 28 1.61 -28.49 -2.49
CA LEU A 28 1.30 -27.17 -1.90
C LEU A 28 0.27 -26.41 -2.75
N ASN A 29 0.35 -26.52 -4.09
CA ASN A 29 -0.61 -25.86 -4.98
C ASN A 29 -2.02 -26.47 -4.92
N SER A 30 -2.14 -27.79 -4.70
CA SER A 30 -3.45 -28.44 -4.54
C SER A 30 -4.13 -28.08 -3.23
N GLN A 31 -3.37 -27.95 -2.12
CA GLN A 31 -3.90 -27.50 -0.83
C GLN A 31 -4.32 -26.03 -0.87
N ALA A 32 -3.55 -25.15 -1.52
CA ALA A 32 -3.94 -23.76 -1.71
C ALA A 32 -5.23 -23.63 -2.54
N SER A 33 -5.41 -24.46 -3.56
CA SER A 33 -6.59 -24.46 -4.44
C SER A 33 -7.84 -24.97 -3.71
N ALA A 34 -7.73 -26.03 -2.91
CA ALA A 34 -8.83 -26.55 -2.09
C ALA A 34 -9.21 -25.56 -0.97
N LYS A 35 -8.23 -24.93 -0.30
CA LYS A 35 -8.48 -23.88 0.70
C LYS A 35 -9.15 -22.65 0.06
N LYS A 36 -8.77 -22.27 -1.17
CA LYS A 36 -9.39 -21.18 -1.94
C LYS A 36 -10.86 -21.46 -2.29
N ALA A 37 -11.19 -22.70 -2.68
CA ALA A 37 -12.57 -23.10 -2.98
C ALA A 37 -13.46 -23.10 -1.72
N ASN A 38 -12.97 -23.64 -0.61
CA ASN A 38 -13.70 -23.65 0.67
C ASN A 38 -13.92 -22.24 1.25
N PHE A 39 -12.93 -21.35 1.07
CA PHE A 39 -13.09 -19.96 1.47
C PHE A 39 -14.16 -19.23 0.65
N ARG A 40 -14.19 -19.43 -0.67
CA ARG A 40 -15.23 -18.87 -1.54
C ARG A 40 -16.63 -19.29 -1.09
N ALA A 41 -16.81 -20.55 -0.69
CA ALA A 41 -18.07 -21.04 -0.16
C ALA A 41 -18.44 -20.36 1.18
N LYS A 42 -17.48 -20.21 2.12
CA LYS A 42 -17.73 -19.55 3.42
C LYS A 42 -18.06 -18.05 3.30
N LEU A 43 -17.43 -17.34 2.35
CA LEU A 43 -17.73 -15.93 2.09
C LEU A 43 -19.15 -15.73 1.55
N LEU A 44 -19.65 -16.69 0.79
CA LEU A 44 -21.03 -16.71 0.26
C LEU A 44 -22.07 -17.17 1.29
N ASP A 45 -21.65 -17.80 2.39
CA ASP A 45 -22.56 -18.39 3.40
C ASP A 45 -22.68 -17.50 4.66
N SER A 46 -21.62 -16.75 5.00
CA SER A 46 -21.62 -15.80 6.12
C SER A 46 -22.62 -14.65 5.93
N SER A 47 -23.10 -14.44 4.70
CA SER A 47 -24.15 -13.47 4.35
C SER A 47 -25.59 -13.94 4.67
N LYS A 48 -25.80 -15.17 5.18
CA LYS A 48 -27.14 -15.74 5.42
C LYS A 48 -27.58 -15.84 6.89
N SER A 49 -26.70 -15.57 7.85
CA SER A 49 -26.97 -15.88 9.27
C SER A 49 -26.86 -14.64 10.18
N SER A 50 -27.90 -13.80 10.24
CA SER A 50 -28.15 -12.93 11.41
C SER A 50 -29.56 -12.32 11.37
N ARG A 51 -30.47 -12.87 12.18
CA ARG A 51 -31.81 -12.30 12.45
C ARG A 51 -31.92 -12.02 13.95
N ARG A 52 -31.82 -10.76 14.36
CA ARG A 52 -32.38 -10.28 15.65
C ARG A 52 -32.69 -8.78 15.53
N ARG A 53 -33.94 -8.43 15.81
CA ARG A 53 -34.51 -7.07 15.68
C ARG A 53 -34.23 -6.26 16.94
N GLY A 54 -33.67 -5.06 16.77
CA GLY A 54 -33.70 -3.97 17.75
C GLY A 54 -33.85 -2.65 16.99
N SER A 55 -34.81 -1.82 17.35
CA SER A 55 -35.06 -0.54 16.68
C SER A 55 -34.25 0.57 17.34
N SER A 56 -33.37 1.22 16.57
CA SER A 56 -32.69 2.46 16.97
C SER A 56 -32.94 3.55 15.93
N SER A 57 -33.30 4.74 16.39
CA SER A 57 -33.52 5.94 15.58
C SER A 57 -32.20 6.44 15.00
N SER A 58 -32.13 6.61 13.67
CA SER A 58 -30.91 7.00 12.95
C SER A 58 -31.12 8.30 12.18
N ASN A 59 -30.19 9.25 12.34
CA ASN A 59 -30.10 10.45 11.51
C ASN A 59 -29.48 10.09 10.15
N THR A 60 -30.26 10.20 9.07
CA THR A 60 -29.82 9.91 7.69
C THR A 60 -29.35 11.19 7.00
N VAL A 61 -28.16 11.17 6.40
CA VAL A 61 -27.68 12.26 5.53
C VAL A 61 -27.20 11.68 4.22
N THR A 62 -27.80 12.16 3.13
CA THR A 62 -27.50 11.78 1.75
C THR A 62 -26.22 12.48 1.29
N VAL A 63 -25.31 11.73 0.68
CA VAL A 63 -24.03 12.27 0.18
C VAL A 63 -24.16 12.52 -1.32
N SER A 64 -24.06 13.79 -1.72
CA SER A 64 -24.08 14.20 -3.12
C SER A 64 -22.69 14.13 -3.75
N LYS A 65 -22.63 13.75 -5.03
CA LYS A 65 -21.41 13.60 -5.83
C LYS A 65 -20.65 14.93 -5.97
N SER A 66 -19.42 14.99 -5.46
CA SER A 66 -18.45 16.04 -5.78
C SER A 66 -17.57 15.57 -6.95
N THR A 67 -17.48 16.37 -8.01
CA THR A 67 -16.55 16.15 -9.13
C THR A 67 -15.12 16.24 -8.58
N PRO A 68 -14.19 15.34 -8.95
CA PRO A 68 -12.79 15.51 -8.57
C PRO A 68 -12.26 16.74 -9.30
N GLU A 69 -11.95 17.81 -8.57
CA GLU A 69 -11.18 18.92 -9.12
C GLU A 69 -9.80 18.41 -9.55
N GLU A 70 -9.43 18.80 -10.77
CA GLU A 70 -8.06 18.71 -11.27
C GLU A 70 -7.12 19.33 -10.24
N LEU A 71 -6.13 18.55 -9.78
CA LEU A 71 -5.14 18.93 -8.77
C LEU A 71 -4.48 20.25 -9.16
N THR A 72 -5.05 21.36 -8.69
CA THR A 72 -4.46 22.68 -8.84
C THR A 72 -3.30 22.76 -7.85
N PRO A 73 -2.06 23.01 -8.31
CA PRO A 73 -0.91 23.17 -7.44
C PRO A 73 -1.01 24.54 -6.78
N GLY A 74 -1.80 24.64 -5.71
CA GLY A 74 -2.20 25.95 -5.19
C GLY A 74 -2.80 25.93 -3.79
N GLN A 75 -2.43 24.98 -2.94
CA GLN A 75 -2.59 25.16 -1.49
C GLN A 75 -1.31 24.71 -0.81
N SER A 76 -0.73 25.65 -0.07
CA SER A 76 0.49 25.58 0.73
C SER A 76 0.38 24.46 1.77
N SER A 77 0.60 23.23 1.33
CA SER A 77 0.88 22.11 2.22
C SER A 77 2.16 22.42 2.98
N ASN A 78 2.21 22.05 4.26
CA ASN A 78 3.38 22.23 5.11
C ASN A 78 4.56 21.45 4.51
N PHE A 79 5.29 22.09 3.61
CA PHE A 79 6.40 21.50 2.90
C PHE A 79 7.46 21.10 3.91
N LEU A 80 8.07 19.93 3.68
CA LEU A 80 9.24 19.52 4.41
C LEU A 80 10.34 20.54 4.13
N THR A 81 10.52 21.47 5.06
CA THR A 81 11.80 22.14 5.21
C THR A 81 12.74 21.09 5.79
N PHE A 82 13.28 20.23 4.93
CA PHE A 82 14.50 19.54 5.30
C PHE A 82 15.50 20.65 5.60
N SER A 83 15.85 20.82 6.87
CA SER A 83 16.94 21.70 7.29
C SER A 83 18.25 21.03 6.84
N GLY A 84 18.51 21.05 5.53
CA GLY A 84 19.65 20.40 4.89
C GLY A 84 19.27 19.39 3.80
N ARG A 85 20.25 18.55 3.45
CA ARG A 85 20.13 17.53 2.40
C ARG A 85 19.18 16.42 2.86
N PRO A 86 18.19 16.00 2.03
CA PRO A 86 17.33 14.87 2.36
C PRO A 86 18.16 13.59 2.55
N PRO A 87 17.74 12.67 3.43
CA PRO A 87 18.47 11.42 3.62
C PRO A 87 18.48 10.60 2.33
N ARG A 88 19.57 9.89 2.07
CA ARG A 88 19.69 9.04 0.87
C ARG A 88 18.75 7.84 0.89
N THR A 89 18.37 7.38 2.08
CA THR A 89 17.51 6.22 2.28
C THR A 89 16.44 6.54 3.30
N LEU A 90 15.26 5.97 3.10
CA LEU A 90 14.16 6.06 4.06
C LEU A 90 14.27 4.88 5.05
N PRO A 91 14.24 5.12 6.37
CA PRO A 91 14.30 4.04 7.33
C PRO A 91 13.01 3.20 7.25
N ARG A 92 13.16 1.88 7.33
CA ARG A 92 12.02 0.95 7.33
C ARG A 92 11.67 0.56 8.77
N PRO A 93 10.39 0.61 9.18
CA PRO A 93 10.00 0.10 10.48
C PRO A 93 10.21 -1.41 10.58
N PRO A 94 10.38 -1.97 11.79
CA PRO A 94 10.42 -3.41 11.99
C PRO A 94 9.10 -4.05 11.52
N TYR A 95 9.19 -5.32 11.12
CA TYR A 95 8.00 -6.09 10.77
C TYR A 95 7.02 -6.15 11.93
N ARG A 96 5.74 -5.91 11.63
CA ARG A 96 4.63 -6.09 12.56
C ARG A 96 3.57 -6.95 11.91
N GLU A 97 3.21 -8.03 12.57
CA GLU A 97 2.15 -8.93 12.11
C GLU A 97 0.76 -8.33 12.41
N VAL A 98 -0.21 -8.62 11.54
CA VAL A 98 -1.61 -8.22 11.77
C VAL A 98 -2.17 -8.99 12.97
N SER A 99 -2.83 -8.28 13.89
CA SER A 99 -3.41 -8.89 15.09
C SER A 99 -4.53 -9.88 14.74
N ALA A 100 -4.65 -10.94 15.53
CA ALA A 100 -5.76 -11.89 15.41
C ALA A 100 -7.12 -11.20 15.54
N GLU A 101 -7.23 -10.22 16.44
CA GLU A 101 -8.44 -9.45 16.69
C GLU A 101 -8.90 -8.66 15.45
N ALA A 102 -7.96 -8.02 14.74
CA ALA A 102 -8.28 -7.28 13.51
C ALA A 102 -8.79 -8.22 12.41
N LEU A 103 -8.30 -9.47 12.34
CA LEU A 103 -8.79 -10.48 11.42
C LEU A 103 -10.18 -11.00 11.79
N CYS A 104 -10.41 -11.27 13.07
CA CYS A 104 -11.73 -11.66 13.56
C CYS A 104 -12.77 -10.59 13.25
N ALA A 105 -12.45 -9.32 13.48
CA ALA A 105 -13.36 -8.20 13.26
C ALA A 105 -13.87 -8.08 11.81
N VAL A 106 -13.20 -8.72 10.85
CA VAL A 106 -13.56 -8.67 9.42
C VAL A 106 -13.95 -10.05 8.85
N GLY A 107 -14.26 -11.03 9.71
CA GLY A 107 -14.79 -12.33 9.31
C GLY A 107 -13.73 -13.38 8.92
N PHE A 108 -12.49 -13.21 9.35
CA PHE A 108 -11.39 -14.18 9.14
C PHE A 108 -11.12 -15.04 10.38
N GLU A 109 -12.10 -15.27 11.26
CA GLU A 109 -11.92 -16.02 12.51
C GLU A 109 -11.32 -17.41 12.26
N SER A 110 -11.80 -18.09 11.21
CA SER A 110 -11.30 -19.43 10.84
C SER A 110 -9.87 -19.45 10.29
N MET A 111 -9.27 -18.29 10.03
CA MET A 111 -7.92 -18.14 9.48
C MET A 111 -6.94 -17.50 10.47
N VAL A 112 -7.36 -17.25 11.71
CA VAL A 112 -6.51 -16.65 12.75
C VAL A 112 -5.25 -17.46 13.01
N ASN A 113 -5.33 -18.80 12.89
CA ASN A 113 -4.19 -19.71 13.11
C ASN A 113 -3.40 -20.02 11.84
N GLU A 114 -3.82 -19.51 10.68
CA GLU A 114 -3.12 -19.71 9.41
C GLU A 114 -1.98 -18.70 9.27
N ASP A 115 -1.00 -19.05 8.44
CA ASP A 115 0.08 -18.13 8.05
C ASP A 115 -0.54 -16.88 7.38
N ARG A 116 -0.18 -15.72 7.90
CA ARG A 116 -0.72 -14.42 7.47
C ARG A 116 -0.38 -14.11 6.02
N ASN A 117 0.73 -14.64 5.50
CA ASN A 117 1.06 -14.53 4.08
C ASN A 117 0.08 -15.32 3.21
N ILE A 118 -0.41 -16.49 3.67
CA ILE A 118 -1.43 -17.26 2.95
C ILE A 118 -2.74 -16.46 2.88
N VAL A 119 -3.14 -15.84 4.01
CA VAL A 119 -4.36 -15.02 4.04
C VAL A 119 -4.22 -13.80 3.12
N ARG A 120 -3.06 -13.12 3.13
CA ARG A 120 -2.78 -12.00 2.22
C ARG A 120 -2.84 -12.44 0.76
N MET A 121 -2.17 -13.54 0.39
CA MET A 121 -2.20 -14.09 -0.96
C MET A 121 -3.62 -14.43 -1.42
N MET A 122 -4.45 -14.93 -0.52
CA MET A 122 -5.84 -15.26 -0.82
C MET A 122 -6.65 -14.00 -1.15
N VAL A 123 -6.57 -12.97 -0.31
CA VAL A 123 -7.24 -11.68 -0.54
C VAL A 123 -6.72 -11.01 -1.81
N GLU A 124 -5.40 -10.96 -2.03
CA GLU A 124 -4.80 -10.44 -3.25
C GLU A 124 -5.28 -11.18 -4.50
N SER A 125 -5.52 -12.50 -4.41
CA SER A 125 -6.05 -13.27 -5.54
C SER A 125 -7.52 -12.95 -5.86
N ILE A 126 -8.28 -12.43 -4.89
CA ILE A 126 -9.72 -12.17 -4.99
C ILE A 126 -9.97 -10.75 -5.47
N ILE A 127 -9.16 -9.76 -5.05
CA ILE A 127 -9.39 -8.35 -5.39
C ILE A 127 -9.63 -8.11 -6.90
N PRO A 128 -8.81 -8.64 -7.83
CA PRO A 128 -9.04 -8.43 -9.26
C PRO A 128 -10.32 -9.10 -9.80
N GLN A 129 -10.78 -10.18 -9.17
CA GLN A 129 -11.94 -10.96 -9.64
C GLN A 129 -13.27 -10.29 -9.32
N PHE A 130 -13.30 -9.45 -8.27
CA PHE A 130 -14.52 -8.90 -7.69
C PHE A 130 -14.61 -7.37 -7.79
N ASN A 131 -13.74 -6.78 -8.61
CA ASN A 131 -13.74 -5.37 -8.97
C ASN A 131 -13.90 -4.41 -7.76
N TYR A 132 -13.19 -4.72 -6.67
CA TYR A 132 -13.31 -3.99 -5.40
C TYR A 132 -13.09 -2.47 -5.56
N ILE A 133 -12.26 -2.07 -6.52
CA ILE A 133 -11.93 -0.67 -6.77
C ILE A 133 -13.10 0.11 -7.37
N ALA A 134 -13.92 -0.50 -8.23
CA ALA A 134 -14.98 0.21 -8.94
C ALA A 134 -16.04 0.79 -7.99
N ALA A 135 -16.27 0.14 -6.85
CA ALA A 135 -17.24 0.61 -5.86
C ALA A 135 -16.74 1.80 -5.01
N LEU A 136 -15.45 2.17 -5.12
CA LEU A 136 -14.83 3.20 -4.27
C LEU A 136 -14.84 4.59 -4.91
N TYR A 137 -14.60 4.67 -6.22
CA TYR A 137 -14.33 5.95 -6.89
C TYR A 137 -15.53 6.91 -6.96
N ASP A 138 -16.76 6.39 -6.91
CA ASP A 138 -17.96 7.22 -7.04
C ASP A 138 -18.33 7.99 -5.76
N HIS A 139 -17.64 7.75 -4.62
CA HIS A 139 -18.12 8.19 -3.29
C HIS A 139 -17.06 8.83 -2.38
N ILE A 140 -15.99 9.41 -2.94
CA ILE A 140 -15.06 10.22 -2.15
C ILE A 140 -15.69 11.59 -1.89
N CYS A 141 -15.77 12.00 -0.64
CA CYS A 141 -16.38 13.28 -0.26
C CYS A 141 -15.55 14.00 0.78
N GLU A 142 -15.22 15.26 0.52
CA GLU A 142 -14.62 16.16 1.50
C GLU A 142 -15.70 16.70 2.43
N ARG A 143 -15.39 16.81 3.72
CA ARG A 143 -16.24 17.49 4.70
C ARG A 143 -15.42 18.46 5.53
N GLU A 144 -15.87 19.71 5.55
CA GLU A 144 -15.48 20.68 6.55
C GLU A 144 -16.34 20.44 7.79
N ASN A 145 -15.69 20.13 8.92
CA ASN A 145 -16.25 19.94 10.26
C ASN A 145 -16.63 18.50 10.69
N ASN A 146 -16.35 18.32 11.99
CA ASN A 146 -16.52 17.19 12.89
C ASN A 146 -17.49 16.10 12.39
N THR A 147 -16.95 14.95 11.99
CA THR A 147 -17.69 13.68 12.07
C THR A 147 -18.02 13.31 13.50
N GLY A 148 -17.50 14.03 14.50
CA GLY A 148 -17.68 13.82 15.93
C GLY A 148 -19.11 13.43 16.30
N GLY A 149 -19.34 12.12 16.38
CA GLY A 149 -20.60 11.50 16.77
C GLY A 149 -21.38 10.77 15.67
N ARG A 150 -21.00 10.83 14.39
CA ARG A 150 -21.68 10.04 13.35
C ARG A 150 -21.09 8.64 13.27
N GLU A 151 -21.85 7.68 13.78
CA GLU A 151 -21.53 6.26 13.70
C GLU A 151 -21.67 5.70 12.28
N THR A 152 -22.50 6.30 11.41
CA THR A 152 -22.79 5.77 10.06
C THR A 152 -22.95 6.85 8.98
N VAL A 153 -22.74 6.46 7.71
CA VAL A 153 -22.95 7.25 6.49
C VAL A 153 -23.75 6.41 5.48
N VAL A 154 -24.65 7.04 4.72
CA VAL A 154 -25.38 6.37 3.64
C VAL A 154 -24.74 6.71 2.30
N LEU A 155 -24.30 5.68 1.58
CA LEU A 155 -23.86 5.78 0.19
C LEU A 155 -25.03 5.48 -0.74
N ASP A 156 -25.22 6.29 -1.78
CA ASP A 156 -26.26 6.09 -2.78
C ASP A 156 -25.68 5.74 -4.15
N TYR A 157 -25.87 4.49 -4.55
CA TYR A 157 -25.48 3.93 -5.85
C TYR A 157 -26.59 4.06 -6.91
N SER A 158 -27.70 4.78 -6.62
CA SER A 158 -28.84 4.95 -7.54
C SER A 158 -28.43 5.46 -8.93
N GLN A 159 -27.48 6.39 -8.93
CA GLN A 159 -26.95 7.05 -10.13
C GLN A 159 -25.78 6.29 -10.80
N SER A 160 -25.24 5.24 -10.18
CA SER A 160 -24.18 4.46 -10.81
C SER A 160 -24.76 3.70 -12.00
N LYS A 161 -24.16 3.90 -13.20
CA LYS A 161 -24.67 3.50 -14.53
C LYS A 161 -24.64 1.98 -14.79
N SER A 162 -24.92 1.16 -13.78
CA SER A 162 -24.69 -0.28 -13.64
C SER A 162 -23.31 -0.59 -13.07
N LEU A 163 -23.29 -1.02 -11.80
CA LEU A 163 -22.11 -1.66 -11.23
C LEU A 163 -21.91 -3.00 -11.96
N PRO A 164 -20.68 -3.37 -12.33
CA PRO A 164 -20.42 -4.66 -12.94
C PRO A 164 -20.92 -5.83 -12.10
N ALA A 165 -21.29 -6.93 -12.75
CA ALA A 165 -21.60 -8.17 -12.07
C ALA A 165 -20.43 -8.56 -11.15
N CYS A 166 -20.74 -8.99 -9.92
CA CYS A 166 -19.78 -9.34 -8.87
C CYS A 166 -19.03 -8.17 -8.20
N THR A 167 -19.47 -6.91 -8.39
CA THR A 167 -18.92 -5.79 -7.61
C THR A 167 -19.21 -6.01 -6.12
N VAL A 168 -18.15 -6.03 -5.31
CA VAL A 168 -18.28 -6.03 -3.85
C VAL A 168 -18.45 -4.59 -3.38
N LEU A 169 -19.49 -4.34 -2.57
CA LEU A 169 -19.76 -3.02 -2.02
C LEU A 169 -18.83 -2.75 -0.82
N PRO A 170 -18.43 -1.49 -0.60
CA PRO A 170 -17.66 -1.10 0.58
C PRO A 170 -18.41 -1.47 1.85
N THR A 171 -17.64 -1.77 2.90
CA THR A 171 -18.16 -2.20 4.20
C THR A 171 -18.14 -1.08 5.23
N HIS A 172 -17.28 -0.07 5.03
CA HIS A 172 -17.01 1.00 5.97
C HIS A 172 -16.73 2.30 5.23
N MET A 173 -16.86 3.42 5.94
CA MET A 173 -16.31 4.71 5.54
C MET A 173 -15.15 5.07 6.47
N LEU A 174 -13.97 5.34 5.91
CA LEU A 174 -12.87 5.92 6.67
C LEU A 174 -12.99 7.44 6.69
N ALA A 175 -12.99 8.02 7.87
CA ALA A 175 -12.82 9.45 8.08
C ALA A 175 -11.32 9.76 8.25
N ILE A 176 -10.67 10.12 7.15
CA ILE A 176 -9.24 10.41 7.09
C ILE A 176 -8.98 11.86 7.47
N SER A 177 -7.98 12.04 8.32
CA SER A 177 -7.59 13.36 8.79
C SER A 177 -6.16 13.39 9.31
N THR A 178 -5.59 14.59 9.49
CA THR A 178 -4.34 14.78 10.23
C THR A 178 -4.61 14.83 11.73
N LYS A 179 -3.59 14.46 12.53
CA LYS A 179 -3.62 14.77 13.96
C LYS A 179 -3.65 16.29 14.14
N PRO A 180 -4.57 16.84 14.95
CA PRO A 180 -4.62 18.27 15.18
C PRO A 180 -3.31 18.72 15.82
N HIS A 181 -2.76 19.82 15.32
CA HIS A 181 -1.64 20.48 15.98
C HIS A 181 -2.16 21.05 17.31
N PRO A 182 -1.47 20.83 18.46
CA PRO A 182 -1.99 21.19 19.78
C PRO A 182 -2.29 22.69 19.94
N SER A 183 -1.72 23.55 19.10
CA SER A 183 -1.93 25.00 19.11
C SER A 183 -2.95 25.50 18.08
N SER A 184 -3.53 24.63 17.26
CA SER A 184 -4.43 25.04 16.18
C SER A 184 -5.89 24.87 16.59
N ASN A 185 -6.62 25.97 16.63
CA ASN A 185 -8.08 25.98 16.75
C ASN A 185 -8.78 25.85 15.39
N ALA A 186 -8.03 25.63 14.30
CA ALA A 186 -8.60 25.52 12.96
C ALA A 186 -9.50 24.28 12.85
N PRO A 187 -10.60 24.36 12.08
CA PRO A 187 -11.48 23.21 11.85
C PRO A 187 -10.68 22.06 11.21
N LYS A 188 -10.94 20.84 11.69
CA LYS A 188 -10.29 19.63 11.21
C LYS A 188 -10.85 19.29 9.81
N LYS A 189 -10.01 19.35 8.76
CA LYS A 189 -10.35 18.84 7.43
C LYS A 189 -10.47 17.31 7.50
N VAL A 190 -11.62 16.77 7.10
CA VAL A 190 -11.89 15.34 7.07
C VAL A 190 -12.30 14.94 5.67
N VAL A 191 -11.70 13.88 5.13
CA VAL A 191 -12.10 13.30 3.85
C VAL A 191 -12.60 11.89 4.07
N LEU A 192 -13.77 11.58 3.51
CA LEU A 192 -14.40 10.28 3.66
C LEU A 192 -14.04 9.38 2.48
N TYR A 193 -13.53 8.18 2.78
CA TYR A 193 -13.21 7.16 1.79
C TYR A 193 -14.00 5.88 2.05
N PRO A 194 -14.78 5.38 1.07
CA PRO A 194 -15.34 4.04 1.17
C PRO A 194 -14.23 2.98 1.16
N VAL A 195 -14.34 1.97 2.01
CA VAL A 195 -13.35 0.87 2.09
C VAL A 195 -13.96 -0.50 2.38
N HIS A 196 -13.22 -1.53 1.99
CA HIS A 196 -13.38 -2.90 2.43
C HIS A 196 -12.46 -3.15 3.61
N SER A 197 -13.03 -3.37 4.80
CA SER A 197 -12.27 -3.58 6.02
C SER A 197 -11.31 -4.77 5.90
N SER A 198 -11.71 -5.82 5.17
CA SER A 198 -10.89 -6.98 4.88
C SER A 198 -9.56 -6.63 4.20
N VAL A 199 -9.56 -5.74 3.21
CA VAL A 199 -8.35 -5.32 2.49
C VAL A 199 -7.41 -4.57 3.44
N LEU A 200 -7.94 -3.65 4.24
CA LEU A 200 -7.13 -2.84 5.14
C LEU A 200 -6.62 -3.63 6.34
N ALA A 201 -7.46 -4.43 6.99
CA ALA A 201 -7.08 -5.27 8.11
C ALA A 201 -5.93 -6.23 7.72
N MET A 202 -5.94 -6.78 6.51
CA MET A 202 -4.88 -7.68 6.04
C MET A 202 -3.52 -7.02 5.78
N HIS A 203 -3.53 -5.73 5.44
CA HIS A 203 -2.34 -5.02 5.00
C HIS A 203 -1.82 -3.99 6.01
N CYS A 204 -2.62 -3.58 6.99
CA CYS A 204 -2.28 -2.52 7.94
C CYS A 204 -2.24 -3.07 9.38
N ALA A 205 -1.06 -3.48 9.85
CA ALA A 205 -0.90 -4.12 11.16
C ALA A 205 -1.10 -3.20 12.37
N SER A 206 -1.13 -1.88 12.17
CA SER A 206 -1.33 -0.89 13.24
C SER A 206 -2.76 -0.34 13.31
N LEU A 207 -3.69 -0.82 12.47
CA LEU A 207 -5.09 -0.44 12.58
C LEU A 207 -5.75 -1.08 13.81
N ALA A 208 -6.64 -0.32 14.44
CA ALA A 208 -7.59 -0.88 15.39
C ALA A 208 -8.54 -1.86 14.67
N PRO A 209 -9.11 -2.84 15.38
CA PRO A 209 -10.17 -3.67 14.83
C PRO A 209 -11.31 -2.80 14.28
N PHE A 210 -11.84 -3.19 13.12
CA PHE A 210 -12.96 -2.49 12.51
C PHE A 210 -14.23 -2.68 13.36
N PRO A 211 -15.10 -1.65 13.45
CA PRO A 211 -16.40 -1.82 14.09
C PRO A 211 -17.25 -2.86 13.33
N PRO A 212 -18.21 -3.52 13.99
CA PRO A 212 -19.10 -4.45 13.30
C PRO A 212 -19.96 -3.71 12.27
N VAL A 213 -20.12 -4.31 11.09
CA VAL A 213 -21.02 -3.79 10.06
C VAL A 213 -22.47 -4.14 10.45
N PRO A 214 -23.40 -3.17 10.47
CA PRO A 214 -24.81 -3.46 10.68
C PRO A 214 -25.31 -4.46 9.62
N PRO A 215 -26.25 -5.38 9.96
CA PRO A 215 -26.84 -6.27 8.97
C PRO A 215 -27.39 -5.44 7.80
N ILE A 216 -26.87 -5.70 6.60
CA ILE A 216 -27.39 -5.08 5.39
C ILE A 216 -28.80 -5.64 5.20
N ASP A 217 -29.81 -4.77 5.29
CA ASP A 217 -31.18 -5.19 4.99
C ASP A 217 -31.26 -5.52 3.50
N GLN A 218 -31.34 -6.82 3.20
CA GLN A 218 -31.41 -7.31 1.82
C GLN A 218 -32.62 -6.73 1.08
N ALA A 219 -33.70 -6.37 1.79
CA ALA A 219 -34.85 -5.69 1.19
C ALA A 219 -34.52 -4.29 0.65
N SER A 220 -33.46 -3.65 1.16
CA SER A 220 -32.97 -2.37 0.66
C SER A 220 -32.32 -2.53 -0.72
N LEU A 221 -31.66 -3.66 -1.01
CA LEU A 221 -30.96 -3.89 -2.28
C LEU A 221 -31.90 -4.05 -3.49
N ASP A 222 -33.17 -4.39 -3.26
CA ASP A 222 -34.16 -4.67 -4.31
C ASP A 222 -34.85 -3.40 -4.89
N GLY A 223 -34.41 -2.19 -4.50
CA GLY A 223 -34.92 -0.96 -5.14
C GLY A 223 -34.28 0.34 -4.69
N THR A 224 -33.83 0.41 -3.44
CA THR A 224 -33.06 1.55 -2.91
C THR A 224 -31.59 1.19 -2.99
N LYS A 225 -30.89 1.61 -4.04
CA LYS A 225 -29.44 1.37 -4.23
C LYS A 225 -28.57 2.08 -3.17
N GLN A 226 -29.01 2.15 -1.91
CA GLN A 226 -28.36 2.82 -0.81
C GLN A 226 -27.79 1.81 0.18
N VAL A 227 -26.61 2.11 0.73
CA VAL A 227 -25.94 1.27 1.74
C VAL A 227 -25.54 2.14 2.91
N ARG A 228 -25.93 1.74 4.13
CA ARG A 228 -25.50 2.39 5.37
C ARG A 228 -24.21 1.73 5.87
N LEU A 229 -23.15 2.52 5.98
CA LEU A 229 -21.81 2.07 6.36
C LEU A 229 -21.38 2.69 7.68
N PRO A 230 -20.80 1.92 8.61
CA PRO A 230 -20.15 2.48 9.80
C PRO A 230 -18.95 3.36 9.43
N VAL A 231 -18.77 4.44 10.18
CA VAL A 231 -17.63 5.36 10.02
C VAL A 231 -16.52 4.97 11.01
N MET A 232 -15.30 4.81 10.50
CA MET A 232 -14.10 4.61 11.30
C MET A 232 -13.16 5.80 11.11
N GLU A 233 -12.82 6.46 12.21
CA GLU A 233 -11.85 7.56 12.18
C GLU A 233 -10.44 7.03 12.07
N LEU A 234 -9.65 7.62 11.16
CA LEU A 234 -8.26 7.27 10.95
C LEU A 234 -7.41 8.53 10.80
N ASN A 235 -6.54 8.76 11.78
CA ASN A 235 -5.57 9.84 11.73
C ASN A 235 -4.31 9.34 11.01
N VAL A 236 -3.99 9.94 9.87
CA VAL A 236 -2.79 9.62 9.09
C VAL A 236 -1.82 10.80 9.10
N PRO A 237 -0.50 10.56 9.01
CA PRO A 237 0.49 11.64 8.95
C PRO A 237 0.39 12.55 7.71
N SER A 238 -0.16 12.05 6.61
CA SER A 238 -0.23 12.75 5.31
C SER A 238 -1.51 12.36 4.56
N PRO A 239 -2.66 13.00 4.81
CA PRO A 239 -3.92 12.70 4.13
C PRO A 239 -3.83 12.77 2.60
N GLU A 240 -3.02 13.69 2.08
CA GLU A 240 -2.86 13.96 0.65
C GLU A 240 -2.29 12.74 -0.10
N SER A 241 -1.41 11.97 0.54
CA SER A 241 -0.82 10.75 -0.02
C SER A 241 -1.63 9.48 0.29
N PHE A 242 -2.69 9.58 1.09
CA PHE A 242 -3.52 8.42 1.45
C PHE A 242 -4.28 7.81 0.27
N PRO A 243 -4.90 8.58 -0.65
CA PRO A 243 -5.60 8.01 -1.81
C PRO A 243 -4.73 7.08 -2.64
N MET A 244 -3.48 7.48 -2.91
CA MET A 244 -2.57 6.65 -3.69
C MET A 244 -2.23 5.35 -2.96
N LEU A 245 -1.98 5.43 -1.64
CA LEU A 245 -1.76 4.24 -0.82
C LEU A 245 -2.97 3.29 -0.86
N MET A 246 -4.18 3.84 -0.74
CA MET A 246 -5.41 3.07 -0.86
C MET A 246 -5.46 2.39 -2.23
N ILE A 247 -5.29 3.12 -3.33
CA ILE A 247 -5.29 2.56 -4.69
C ILE A 247 -4.26 1.43 -4.83
N TYR A 248 -3.06 1.60 -4.28
CA TYR A 248 -2.04 0.55 -4.27
C TYR A 248 -2.50 -0.70 -3.50
N LEU A 249 -3.08 -0.55 -2.31
CA LEU A 249 -3.52 -1.69 -1.50
C LEU A 249 -4.55 -2.57 -2.21
N TYR A 250 -5.38 -1.99 -3.09
CA TYR A 250 -6.32 -2.76 -3.90
C TYR A 250 -5.69 -3.27 -5.20
N SER A 251 -4.99 -2.42 -5.94
CA SER A 251 -4.51 -2.78 -7.28
C SER A 251 -3.25 -3.66 -7.23
N LYS A 252 -2.40 -3.47 -6.22
CA LYS A 252 -1.04 -4.02 -6.13
C LYS A 252 -0.17 -3.68 -7.35
N ILE A 253 -0.53 -2.64 -8.10
CA ILE A 253 0.18 -2.21 -9.31
C ILE A 253 1.30 -1.23 -8.93
N ILE A 254 2.54 -1.73 -8.96
CA ILE A 254 3.74 -0.94 -8.62
C ILE A 254 3.99 0.21 -9.59
N SER A 255 3.73 0.00 -10.89
CA SER A 255 3.88 1.07 -11.88
C SER A 255 2.95 2.26 -11.61
N GLY A 256 1.79 2.03 -10.98
CA GLY A 256 0.91 3.12 -10.53
C GLY A 256 1.58 3.98 -9.46
N VAL A 257 2.21 3.35 -8.46
CA VAL A 257 2.97 4.07 -7.42
C VAL A 257 4.09 4.90 -8.04
N VAL A 258 4.91 4.29 -8.91
CA VAL A 258 6.05 4.96 -9.53
C VAL A 258 5.60 6.15 -10.38
N ASN A 259 4.60 5.96 -11.24
CA ASN A 259 4.11 7.00 -12.14
C ASN A 259 3.42 8.16 -11.41
N THR A 260 2.77 7.90 -10.28
CA THR A 260 2.15 8.95 -9.46
C THR A 260 3.19 9.70 -8.61
N CYS A 261 4.24 9.03 -8.16
CA CYS A 261 5.25 9.65 -7.30
C CYS A 261 6.27 10.50 -8.07
N LEU A 262 6.48 10.25 -9.36
CA LEU A 262 7.41 11.02 -10.19
C LEU A 262 6.68 12.10 -11.02
N PRO A 263 7.34 13.23 -11.35
CA PRO A 263 6.77 14.25 -12.22
C PRO A 263 6.50 13.76 -13.65
N SER A 264 7.28 12.78 -14.11
CA SER A 264 7.07 12.08 -15.38
C SER A 264 7.44 10.60 -15.23
N PRO A 265 6.78 9.70 -15.98
CA PRO A 265 7.03 8.27 -15.86
C PRO A 265 8.41 7.89 -16.42
N PRO A 266 9.09 6.89 -15.83
CA PRO A 266 10.36 6.41 -16.38
C PRO A 266 10.15 5.73 -17.75
N PRO A 267 11.17 5.77 -18.64
CA PRO A 267 11.12 5.07 -19.92
C PRO A 267 10.86 3.56 -19.74
N ARG A 268 9.91 3.02 -20.51
CA ARG A 268 9.45 1.63 -20.34
C ARG A 268 10.37 0.58 -20.97
N ASP A 269 11.15 0.99 -21.96
CA ASP A 269 12.01 0.13 -22.77
C ASP A 269 13.39 -0.12 -22.12
N GLY A 270 13.66 0.49 -20.96
CA GLY A 270 14.97 0.41 -20.31
C GLY A 270 16.09 1.05 -21.14
N SER A 271 15.75 1.85 -22.15
CA SER A 271 16.72 2.50 -23.04
C SER A 271 17.56 3.57 -22.33
N MET A 272 17.03 4.12 -21.25
CA MET A 272 17.65 5.19 -20.48
C MET A 272 18.18 4.68 -19.15
N ASP A 273 19.47 4.93 -18.89
CA ASP A 273 20.04 4.69 -17.58
C ASP A 273 19.44 5.65 -16.52
N ILE A 274 19.46 5.24 -15.25
CA ILE A 274 18.83 6.01 -14.16
C ILE A 274 19.45 7.40 -14.03
N ALA A 275 20.77 7.56 -14.21
CA ALA A 275 21.43 8.86 -14.07
C ALA A 275 21.04 9.84 -15.19
N SER A 276 20.83 9.34 -16.40
CA SER A 276 20.31 10.09 -17.54
C SER A 276 18.86 10.51 -17.31
N PHE A 277 18.03 9.63 -16.73
CA PHE A 277 16.67 9.99 -16.33
C PHE A 277 16.64 11.05 -15.23
N CYS A 278 17.50 10.93 -14.21
CA CYS A 278 17.62 11.94 -13.15
C CYS A 278 18.02 13.31 -13.71
N ARG A 279 18.96 13.34 -14.66
CA ARG A 279 19.38 14.57 -15.38
C ARG A 279 18.24 15.16 -16.21
N GLN A 280 17.48 14.33 -16.91
CA GLN A 280 16.31 14.78 -17.66
C GLN A 280 15.28 15.45 -16.74
N LEU A 281 14.94 14.82 -15.61
CA LEU A 281 14.03 15.41 -14.62
C LEU A 281 14.55 16.74 -14.08
N ALA A 282 15.84 16.83 -13.75
CA ALA A 282 16.48 18.04 -13.25
C ALA A 282 16.47 19.20 -14.27
N GLN A 283 16.56 18.89 -15.57
CA GLN A 283 16.53 19.87 -16.65
C GLN A 283 15.10 20.28 -17.03
N THR A 284 14.12 19.39 -16.87
CA THR A 284 12.74 19.59 -17.33
C THR A 284 11.86 20.24 -16.27
N HIS A 285 12.12 19.99 -14.99
CA HIS A 285 11.25 20.40 -13.89
C HIS A 285 11.96 21.34 -12.92
N SER A 286 11.20 22.26 -12.31
CA SER A 286 11.72 23.14 -11.27
C SER A 286 12.07 22.36 -10.00
N ILE A 287 13.03 22.89 -9.23
CA ILE A 287 13.41 22.33 -7.92
C ILE A 287 12.21 22.27 -6.97
N GLU A 288 11.33 23.28 -7.03
CA GLU A 288 10.10 23.31 -6.24
C GLU A 288 9.19 22.12 -6.59
N LEU A 289 8.93 21.86 -7.87
CA LEU A 289 8.11 20.72 -8.28
C LEU A 289 8.73 19.39 -7.85
N LEU A 290 10.04 19.21 -8.03
CA LEU A 290 10.74 18.01 -7.58
C LEU A 290 10.65 17.83 -6.06
N SER A 291 10.78 18.93 -5.30
CA SER A 291 10.64 18.94 -3.84
C SER A 291 9.22 18.61 -3.40
N ASN A 292 8.21 19.04 -4.15
CA ASN A 292 6.80 18.72 -3.88
C ASN A 292 6.56 17.20 -4.04
N HIS A 293 7.08 16.60 -5.11
CA HIS A 293 7.04 15.15 -5.32
C HIS A 293 7.81 14.39 -4.23
N LEU A 294 8.99 14.89 -3.83
CA LEU A 294 9.75 14.31 -2.70
C LEU A 294 8.95 14.35 -1.40
N GLY A 295 8.28 15.47 -1.13
CA GLY A 295 7.37 15.63 0.02
C GLY A 295 6.20 14.65 -0.02
N PHE A 296 5.61 14.42 -1.18
CA PHE A 296 4.54 13.44 -1.38
C PHE A 296 5.02 12.00 -1.09
N VAL A 297 6.19 11.59 -1.61
CA VAL A 297 6.77 10.27 -1.33
C VAL A 297 7.08 10.10 0.17
N TYR A 298 7.60 11.16 0.82
CA TYR A 298 7.80 11.13 2.27
C TYR A 298 6.48 11.01 3.04
N GLY A 299 5.43 11.69 2.60
CA GLY A 299 4.07 11.58 3.13
C GLY A 299 3.55 10.14 3.05
N LEU A 300 3.72 9.51 1.89
CA LEU A 300 3.38 8.10 1.66
C LEU A 300 4.16 7.17 2.60
N TRP A 301 5.48 7.37 2.70
CA TRP A 301 6.34 6.63 3.62
C TRP A 301 5.87 6.73 5.07
N LYS A 302 5.51 7.95 5.54
CA LYS A 302 4.97 8.17 6.88
C LYS A 302 3.64 7.42 7.07
N ASN A 303 2.76 7.45 6.08
CA ASN A 303 1.49 6.71 6.13
C ASN A 303 1.72 5.20 6.22
N CYS A 304 2.59 4.63 5.38
CA CYS A 304 2.97 3.21 5.42
C CYS A 304 3.49 2.80 6.80
N THR A 305 4.35 3.63 7.38
CA THR A 305 4.90 3.42 8.72
C THR A 305 3.83 3.48 9.80
N ALA A 306 2.98 4.51 9.77
CA ALA A 306 1.92 4.71 10.76
C ALA A 306 0.86 3.58 10.73
N LEU A 307 0.54 3.09 9.53
CA LEU A 307 -0.43 2.01 9.34
C LEU A 307 0.17 0.60 9.54
N GLY A 308 1.49 0.49 9.72
CA GLY A 308 2.16 -0.80 9.88
C GLY A 308 2.09 -1.65 8.62
N ILE A 309 2.30 -1.05 7.45
CA ILE A 309 2.27 -1.74 6.16
C ILE A 309 3.61 -2.41 5.90
N PHE A 310 3.58 -3.72 5.63
CA PHE A 310 4.77 -4.49 5.29
C PHE A 310 4.61 -5.18 3.93
N ASP A 311 4.94 -4.44 2.87
CA ASP A 311 4.92 -4.94 1.50
C ASP A 311 6.24 -4.59 0.80
N MET A 312 7.11 -5.59 0.61
CA MET A 312 8.46 -5.38 0.06
C MET A 312 8.43 -4.73 -1.33
N ARG A 313 7.40 -4.97 -2.13
CA ARG A 313 7.29 -4.38 -3.47
C ARG A 313 7.02 -2.89 -3.36
N LEU A 314 6.10 -2.49 -2.48
CA LEU A 314 5.81 -1.08 -2.22
C LEU A 314 7.04 -0.35 -1.67
N TRP A 315 7.73 -0.95 -0.69
CA TRP A 315 8.94 -0.37 -0.11
C TRP A 315 10.05 -0.18 -1.16
N ALA A 316 10.29 -1.19 -2.01
CA ALA A 316 11.26 -1.07 -3.10
C ALA A 316 10.87 0.02 -4.12
N ALA A 317 9.57 0.14 -4.44
CA ALA A 317 9.09 1.18 -5.33
C ALA A 317 9.30 2.59 -4.74
N MET A 318 9.01 2.77 -3.45
CA MET A 318 9.25 4.02 -2.73
C MET A 318 10.73 4.39 -2.67
N ASP A 319 11.61 3.43 -2.36
CA ASP A 319 13.06 3.66 -2.33
C ASP A 319 13.59 4.05 -3.72
N PHE A 320 13.08 3.42 -4.78
CA PHE A 320 13.42 3.75 -6.15
C PHE A 320 13.04 5.19 -6.53
N VAL A 321 11.78 5.60 -6.30
CA VAL A 321 11.35 6.98 -6.61
C VAL A 321 12.02 8.00 -5.71
N TRP A 322 12.28 7.66 -4.44
CA TRP A 322 13.00 8.51 -3.51
C TRP A 322 14.43 8.80 -4.01
N ALA A 323 15.16 7.76 -4.40
CA ALA A 323 16.53 7.90 -4.93
C ALA A 323 16.56 8.80 -6.17
N ILE A 324 15.65 8.57 -7.13
CA ILE A 324 15.53 9.38 -8.34
C ILE A 324 15.30 10.86 -8.00
N LEU A 325 14.34 11.15 -7.13
CA LEU A 325 13.99 12.53 -6.78
C LEU A 325 15.14 13.23 -6.05
N VAL A 326 15.81 12.56 -5.12
CA VAL A 326 16.97 13.12 -4.41
C VAL A 326 18.11 13.40 -5.39
N ASP A 327 18.43 12.47 -6.29
CA ASP A 327 19.49 12.68 -7.29
C ASP A 327 19.13 13.82 -8.27
N SER A 328 17.89 13.87 -8.74
CA SER A 328 17.42 14.96 -9.61
C SER A 328 17.51 16.33 -8.94
N ILE A 329 17.12 16.44 -7.67
CA ILE A 329 17.22 17.70 -6.90
C ILE A 329 18.69 18.11 -6.75
N GLU A 330 19.58 17.16 -6.44
CA GLU A 330 21.02 17.44 -6.32
C GLU A 330 21.63 17.93 -7.64
N ILE A 331 21.30 17.29 -8.77
CA ILE A 331 21.72 17.72 -10.10
C ILE A 331 21.19 19.14 -10.39
N ALA A 332 19.93 19.42 -10.07
CA ALA A 332 19.33 20.73 -10.28
C ALA A 332 19.99 21.84 -9.44
N HIS A 333 20.52 21.50 -8.26
CA HIS A 333 21.35 22.39 -7.44
C HIS A 333 22.82 22.50 -7.90
N GLY A 334 23.22 21.80 -8.98
CA GLY A 334 24.59 21.78 -9.46
C GLY A 334 25.54 20.90 -8.64
N LEU A 335 25.02 20.03 -7.78
CA LEU A 335 25.82 19.08 -7.02
C LEU A 335 26.15 17.85 -7.88
N LYS A 336 27.38 17.33 -7.74
CA LYS A 336 27.76 16.07 -8.39
C LYS A 336 27.04 14.90 -7.73
N VAL A 337 26.37 14.08 -8.54
CA VAL A 337 25.78 12.81 -8.08
C VAL A 337 26.89 11.90 -7.57
N ALA A 338 26.69 11.27 -6.41
CA ALA A 338 27.71 10.43 -5.78
C ALA A 338 27.98 9.09 -6.51
N SER A 339 27.23 8.80 -7.57
CA SER A 339 27.32 7.57 -8.34
C SER A 339 28.44 7.64 -9.39
N ASP A 340 29.70 7.60 -8.94
CA ASP A 340 30.83 7.24 -9.80
C ASP A 340 32.06 6.69 -9.05
N SER A 341 31.94 6.33 -7.76
CA SER A 341 32.98 5.52 -7.10
C SER A 341 32.77 4.03 -7.40
N LYS A 342 33.05 3.65 -8.65
CA LYS A 342 33.39 2.26 -8.96
C LYS A 342 34.59 1.90 -8.06
N PRO A 343 34.57 0.79 -7.31
CA PRO A 343 35.76 0.35 -6.58
C PRO A 343 36.84 0.10 -7.62
N GLU A 344 37.86 0.95 -7.60
CA GLU A 344 39.05 0.82 -8.43
C GLU A 344 39.66 -0.54 -8.13
N SER A 345 39.43 -1.48 -9.05
CA SER A 345 40.05 -2.81 -9.03
C SER A 345 41.54 -2.58 -9.23
N THR A 346 42.25 -2.44 -8.12
CA THR A 346 43.71 -2.44 -8.06
C THR A 346 44.18 -3.82 -8.53
N SER A 347 44.51 -3.90 -9.82
CA SER A 347 45.19 -5.06 -10.40
C SER A 347 46.51 -5.26 -9.67
N PRO A 348 46.86 -6.48 -9.22
CA PRO A 348 48.16 -6.74 -8.63
C PRO A 348 49.24 -6.60 -9.71
N SER A 349 50.23 -5.73 -9.44
CA SER A 349 51.41 -5.55 -10.27
C SER A 349 52.19 -6.87 -10.33
N SER A 350 52.49 -7.31 -11.55
CA SER A 350 53.41 -8.39 -11.83
C SER A 350 54.84 -7.97 -11.47
N SER A 351 55.53 -8.81 -10.70
CA SER A 351 56.97 -8.72 -10.47
C SER A 351 57.71 -9.47 -11.60
N PRO A 352 58.84 -8.95 -12.12
CA PRO A 352 59.70 -9.70 -13.02
C PRO A 352 60.71 -10.52 -12.22
N SER A 353 60.72 -11.84 -12.40
CA SER A 353 61.77 -12.72 -11.88
C SER A 353 62.92 -12.80 -12.89
N SER A 354 64.12 -12.50 -12.40
CA SER A 354 65.43 -12.73 -13.03
C SER A 354 65.86 -14.19 -13.02
#